data_AF-A0A921S457-F1
#
_entry.id   AF-A0A921S457-F1
#
_cell.length_a   1.000
_cell.length_b   1.000
_cell.length_c   1.000
_cell.angle_alpha   90.00
_cell.angle_beta   90.00
_cell.angle_gamma   90.00
#
_symmetry.space_group_name_H-M   'P 1'
#
loop_
_entity.id
_entity.type
_entity.pdbx_description
1 polymer ?
#
loop_
_entity_poly.entity_id
_entity_poly.type
_entity_poly.pdbx_seq_one_letter_code
_entity_poly.pdbx_strand_id
1 'polypeptide(L)'
;MSMYGRDPWGGPLEICHPDSATDDDRSRNLDIDRGAMSRTLDETQQSWLLAGPGDQARKKKKYVDIGCLVVSRKLFVWTLGVLLAAAVFAGVVAGIAKAIPRRHRPPPPPDDYTVALHKALMFFNAQRSGKLPKHNNIPWRGNSCMKDGLSDPAVRRSLVGGYYDAGGAVKFNFPAAFSMTLLSWSVIEYSAKYDAVGELGHVRDIIKWGSDYFLKTFNSTADSIDRVIAQVGSAAMSPGSTQPNDQYCWMRPEDIDYPRPVVECHACSDLAAEMAAALAAASIVFKDNKAYSQKLVHGATTLFQFARERRGRYSAGGSDATKFYNSTSYWDEFVWGSSWMYLATGNSSYLTLATHPKLAKHAGAFWGGPDYGVFSWDNKLTGAQVLLSRLRLFLSPGYPYEEMLRAFHNQTSIIMCSYLPIFKSFNRTRGGLIQLNHGKPQPLQYVVNAAFLASVFSDYLEAADTPGWYCGPHFYSIEVLRSFARTQIEYILGKNPLKMSYVVGFGNHYPKHVHHRGASIPKNGVHYGCKGGWKWRDTKKPNPNIIVGAMVAGPDRHDRFKDARKNYNYTEATLVGNAGLVAALVALSGEGHGVDKNAMFSAVPPMFPSPPPPPAPWKP
;
A
#
# COMPACT_ATOMS: atom_id res chain seq x y z
N MET A 1 -22.63 -51.12 19.17
CA MET A 1 -21.61 -52.18 19.03
C MET A 1 -20.25 -51.52 19.20
N SER A 2 -19.53 -51.94 20.23
CA SER A 2 -18.14 -51.68 20.66
C SER A 2 -17.42 -50.35 20.39
N MET A 3 -16.97 -49.74 21.50
CA MET A 3 -15.85 -48.81 21.65
C MET A 3 -14.51 -49.43 21.21
N TYR A 4 -13.54 -48.58 20.83
CA TYR A 4 -12.13 -48.49 21.31
C TYR A 4 -11.52 -47.26 20.58
N GLY A 5 -10.96 -46.21 21.20
CA GLY A 5 -10.06 -46.19 22.35
C GLY A 5 -8.61 -46.27 21.83
N ARG A 6 -8.00 -45.13 21.50
CA ARG A 6 -6.59 -45.05 21.07
C ARG A 6 -5.88 -44.00 21.92
N ASP A 7 -4.82 -44.42 22.59
CA ASP A 7 -3.78 -43.58 23.15
C ASP A 7 -2.49 -44.43 23.31
N PRO A 8 -1.31 -43.84 23.60
CA PRO A 8 -0.18 -43.80 22.69
C PRO A 8 1.07 -44.51 23.25
N TRP A 9 2.22 -44.37 22.55
CA TRP A 9 3.58 -44.80 22.93
C TRP A 9 3.97 -46.23 22.55
N GLY A 10 4.90 -46.32 21.59
CA GLY A 10 5.60 -47.57 21.25
C GLY A 10 6.98 -47.25 20.67
N GLY A 11 8.01 -47.34 21.50
CA GLY A 11 9.38 -47.60 21.05
C GLY A 11 9.66 -49.11 21.13
N PRO A 12 10.77 -49.58 20.55
CA PRO A 12 11.68 -50.36 21.39
C PRO A 12 13.17 -50.10 21.16
N LEU A 13 13.92 -50.31 22.25
CA LEU A 13 15.36 -50.53 22.36
C LEU A 13 15.70 -51.98 21.99
N GLU A 14 16.82 -52.22 21.32
CA GLU A 14 17.56 -53.50 21.40
C GLU A 14 19.08 -53.25 21.47
N ILE A 15 19.74 -54.11 22.26
CA ILE A 15 21.15 -54.12 22.65
C ILE A 15 21.71 -55.55 22.40
N CYS A 16 23.02 -55.60 22.06
CA CYS A 16 24.01 -56.69 22.21
C CYS A 16 24.24 -57.75 21.09
N HIS A 17 25.41 -57.61 20.43
CA HIS A 17 26.57 -58.55 20.33
C HIS A 17 26.42 -59.98 19.72
N PRO A 18 27.50 -60.72 19.34
CA PRO A 18 28.91 -60.37 19.03
C PRO A 18 29.57 -61.17 17.83
N ASP A 19 30.87 -60.93 17.63
CA ASP A 19 31.96 -61.88 17.25
C ASP A 19 32.48 -62.18 15.82
N SER A 20 33.83 -62.24 15.79
CA SER A 20 34.80 -62.98 14.95
C SER A 20 35.28 -62.33 13.62
N ALA A 21 36.53 -61.84 13.52
CA ALA A 21 37.82 -62.55 13.27
C ALA A 21 38.05 -62.77 11.75
N THR A 22 39.08 -62.25 11.05
CA THR A 22 40.52 -62.56 11.15
C THR A 22 41.34 -61.72 10.15
N ASP A 23 42.48 -61.19 10.63
CA ASP A 23 43.85 -61.18 10.05
C ASP A 23 44.19 -60.79 8.59
N ASP A 24 45.13 -59.84 8.41
CA ASP A 24 46.55 -60.17 8.14
C ASP A 24 47.51 -58.93 8.10
N ASP A 25 48.50 -58.96 8.99
CA ASP A 25 49.93 -58.61 8.91
C ASP A 25 50.53 -57.59 7.89
N ARG A 26 51.27 -56.58 8.40
CA ARG A 26 52.76 -56.58 8.50
C ARG A 26 53.36 -55.25 8.99
N SER A 27 53.95 -55.30 10.19
CA SER A 27 55.26 -54.78 10.62
C SER A 27 55.72 -53.35 10.22
N ARG A 28 55.96 -52.47 11.22
CA ARG A 28 57.26 -52.31 11.91
C ARG A 28 57.22 -51.14 12.92
N ASN A 29 57.40 -51.53 14.19
CA ASN A 29 58.31 -50.95 15.20
C ASN A 29 58.25 -49.45 15.52
N LEU A 30 57.73 -49.08 16.70
CA LEU A 30 58.35 -49.10 18.05
C LEU A 30 59.00 -47.71 18.30
N ASP A 31 58.79 -46.98 19.39
CA ASP A 31 58.55 -47.35 20.80
C ASP A 31 57.60 -46.32 21.46
N ILE A 32 56.51 -46.68 22.17
CA ILE A 32 56.40 -47.36 23.49
C ILE A 32 56.95 -46.45 24.60
N ASP A 33 56.08 -45.70 25.28
CA ASP A 33 55.37 -46.03 26.55
C ASP A 33 56.18 -45.47 27.74
N ARG A 34 55.68 -45.27 28.96
CA ARG A 34 54.44 -45.52 29.70
C ARG A 34 54.54 -44.53 30.87
N GLY A 35 53.47 -43.96 31.40
CA GLY A 35 52.48 -44.71 32.14
C GLY A 35 52.70 -44.52 33.64
N ALA A 36 51.74 -43.80 34.24
CA ALA A 36 51.18 -43.96 35.58
C ALA A 36 52.11 -44.28 36.78
N MET A 37 52.02 -43.46 37.84
CA MET A 37 51.32 -43.84 39.08
C MET A 37 51.48 -42.78 40.19
N SER A 38 50.33 -42.32 40.71
CA SER A 38 49.91 -42.35 42.13
C SER A 38 50.97 -42.32 43.25
N ARG A 39 50.86 -41.31 44.15
CA ARG A 39 50.93 -41.32 45.65
C ARG A 39 51.50 -40.00 46.21
N THR A 40 50.69 -39.11 46.83
CA THR A 40 50.26 -38.99 48.25
C THR A 40 51.28 -38.42 49.25
N LEU A 41 50.85 -37.35 49.95
CA LEU A 41 51.21 -36.88 51.32
C LEU A 41 52.64 -36.34 51.49
N ASP A 42 52.97 -35.34 52.33
CA ASP A 42 52.25 -34.62 53.37
C ASP A 42 52.96 -33.28 53.66
N GLU A 43 52.31 -32.47 54.50
CA GLU A 43 52.72 -31.24 55.15
C GLU A 43 54.22 -31.08 55.51
N THR A 44 54.70 -29.83 55.49
CA THR A 44 55.40 -29.23 56.65
C THR A 44 55.60 -27.73 56.44
N GLN A 45 54.74 -26.93 57.09
CA GLN A 45 55.16 -25.66 57.66
C GLN A 45 56.29 -25.94 58.65
N GLN A 46 57.49 -25.37 58.43
CA GLN A 46 58.38 -24.80 59.45
C GLN A 46 59.79 -24.63 58.88
N SER A 47 60.15 -23.40 58.55
CA SER A 47 61.50 -22.83 58.75
C SER A 47 61.54 -21.39 58.26
N TRP A 48 60.65 -20.55 58.79
CA TRP A 48 60.95 -19.13 58.92
C TRP A 48 61.76 -18.97 60.20
N LEU A 49 63.08 -19.07 60.08
CA LEU A 49 64.08 -18.50 60.97
C LEU A 49 65.45 -18.81 60.38
N LEU A 50 66.31 -17.79 60.31
CA LEU A 50 67.68 -17.75 59.77
C LEU A 50 67.81 -17.27 58.31
N ALA A 51 67.43 -16.02 58.05
CA ALA A 51 68.04 -15.23 56.97
C ALA A 51 68.78 -14.03 57.58
N GLY A 52 70.12 -14.09 57.56
CA GLY A 52 70.98 -12.97 57.94
C GLY A 52 70.99 -11.85 56.88
N PRO A 53 71.22 -10.59 57.28
CA PRO A 53 71.06 -9.43 56.40
C PRO A 53 72.30 -9.26 55.50
N GLY A 54 72.29 -9.91 54.34
CA GLY A 54 73.36 -9.75 53.34
C GLY A 54 72.91 -9.82 51.87
N ASP A 55 71.80 -10.50 51.57
CA ASP A 55 71.49 -10.89 50.18
C ASP A 55 70.37 -10.11 49.47
N GLN A 56 69.78 -9.10 50.12
CA GLN A 56 68.68 -8.34 49.49
C GLN A 56 69.13 -7.24 48.51
N ALA A 57 70.41 -6.85 48.49
CA ALA A 57 70.85 -5.71 47.68
C ALA A 57 71.08 -6.02 46.19
N ARG A 58 71.34 -7.28 45.80
CA ARG A 58 71.69 -7.64 44.41
C ARG A 58 70.49 -8.00 43.50
N LYS A 59 69.31 -8.34 44.03
CA LYS A 59 68.16 -8.78 43.22
C LYS A 59 67.29 -7.64 42.66
N LYS A 60 67.38 -6.40 43.18
CA LYS A 60 66.54 -5.27 42.75
C LYS A 60 66.79 -4.73 41.33
N LYS A 61 67.86 -5.13 40.62
CA LYS A 61 68.17 -4.59 39.28
C LYS A 61 67.62 -5.38 38.09
N LYS A 62 67.02 -6.57 38.29
CA LYS A 62 66.71 -7.51 37.17
C LYS A 62 65.22 -7.76 36.91
N TYR A 63 64.32 -7.35 37.82
CA TYR A 63 62.88 -7.64 37.76
C TYR A 63 62.04 -6.39 38.04
N VAL A 64 60.88 -6.30 37.40
CA VAL A 64 59.86 -5.26 37.62
C VAL A 64 58.67 -5.93 38.31
N ASP A 65 58.22 -5.35 39.41
CA ASP A 65 57.13 -5.88 40.23
C ASP A 65 55.84 -5.09 39.95
N ILE A 66 54.82 -5.77 39.44
CA ILE A 66 53.53 -5.17 39.07
C ILE A 66 52.44 -5.79 39.95
N GLY A 67 52.57 -5.61 41.27
CA GLY A 67 51.57 -5.91 42.29
C GLY A 67 51.30 -7.40 42.57
N CYS A 68 50.97 -8.18 41.53
CA CYS A 68 50.68 -9.62 41.63
C CYS A 68 51.62 -10.52 40.80
N LEU A 69 52.58 -9.96 40.03
CA LEU A 69 53.50 -10.73 39.18
C LEU A 69 54.87 -10.04 39.09
N VAL A 70 55.95 -10.80 39.34
CA VAL A 70 57.35 -10.37 39.19
C VAL A 70 57.85 -10.77 37.81
N VAL A 71 58.02 -9.81 36.89
CA VAL A 71 58.41 -10.07 35.49
C VAL A 71 59.82 -9.56 35.21
N SER A 72 60.61 -10.29 34.43
CA SER A 72 61.94 -9.84 33.99
C SER A 72 61.84 -8.50 33.23
N ARG A 73 62.67 -7.52 33.59
CA ARG A 73 62.66 -6.18 32.96
C ARG A 73 62.84 -6.23 31.44
N LYS A 74 63.61 -7.20 30.92
CA LYS A 74 63.79 -7.40 29.47
C LYS A 74 62.52 -7.88 28.79
N LEU A 75 61.78 -8.81 29.42
CA LEU A 75 60.54 -9.36 28.88
C LEU A 75 59.43 -8.30 28.89
N PHE A 76 59.34 -7.51 29.95
CA PHE A 76 58.36 -6.44 30.09
C PHE A 76 58.54 -5.32 29.05
N VAL A 77 59.78 -4.92 28.76
CA VAL A 77 60.05 -3.91 27.72
C VAL A 77 59.72 -4.44 26.32
N TRP A 78 59.98 -5.74 26.07
CA TRP A 78 59.63 -6.37 24.80
C TRP A 78 58.12 -6.49 24.60
N THR A 79 57.36 -6.90 25.63
CA THR A 79 55.89 -6.98 25.53
C THR A 79 55.25 -5.61 25.38
N LEU A 80 55.74 -4.59 26.10
CA LEU A 80 55.28 -3.22 25.93
C LEU A 80 55.58 -2.69 24.52
N GLY A 81 56.77 -3.01 23.98
CA GLY A 81 57.19 -2.65 22.62
C GLY A 81 56.34 -3.32 21.53
N VAL A 82 56.00 -4.61 21.68
CA VAL A 82 55.12 -5.33 20.76
C VAL A 82 53.69 -4.78 20.81
N LEU A 83 53.17 -4.46 22.00
CA LEU A 83 51.86 -3.84 22.15
C LEU A 83 51.80 -2.45 21.51
N LEU A 84 52.85 -1.64 21.67
CA LEU A 84 52.99 -0.34 21.00
C LEU A 84 53.05 -0.48 19.48
N ALA A 85 53.83 -1.42 18.96
CA ALA A 85 53.91 -1.68 17.52
C ALA A 85 52.57 -2.15 16.95
N ALA A 86 51.85 -3.02 17.66
CA ALA A 86 50.51 -3.48 17.26
C ALA A 86 49.49 -2.34 17.27
N ALA A 87 49.54 -1.45 18.27
CA ALA A 87 48.67 -0.28 18.35
C ALA A 87 48.94 0.71 17.21
N VAL A 88 50.22 0.96 16.88
CA VAL A 88 50.61 1.80 15.74
C VAL A 88 50.16 1.19 14.43
N PHE A 89 50.32 -0.12 14.24
CA PHE A 89 49.87 -0.83 13.04
C PHE A 89 48.35 -0.75 12.88
N ALA A 90 47.58 -0.98 13.94
CA ALA A 90 46.13 -0.82 13.94
C ALA A 90 45.70 0.63 13.63
N GLY A 91 46.43 1.63 14.17
CA GLY A 91 46.22 3.04 13.88
C GLY A 91 46.47 3.41 12.42
N VAL A 92 47.53 2.85 11.81
CA VAL A 92 47.84 3.03 10.39
C VAL A 92 46.77 2.39 9.50
N VAL A 93 46.32 1.18 9.82
CA VAL A 93 45.23 0.50 9.06
C VAL A 93 43.92 1.29 9.18
N ALA A 94 43.57 1.78 10.37
CA ALA A 94 42.39 2.62 10.56
C ALA A 94 42.49 3.98 9.83
N GLY A 95 43.70 4.55 9.80
CA GLY A 95 44.01 5.77 9.04
C GLY A 95 43.84 5.58 7.53
N ILE A 96 44.38 4.48 6.99
CA ILE A 96 44.23 4.11 5.57
C ILE A 96 42.76 3.84 5.23
N ALA A 97 42.03 3.10 6.09
CA ALA A 97 40.61 2.83 5.90
C ALA A 97 39.74 4.10 5.91
N LYS A 98 40.13 5.13 6.67
CA LYS A 98 39.47 6.45 6.66
C LYS A 98 39.90 7.35 5.50
N ALA A 99 41.12 7.18 4.98
CA ALA A 99 41.67 7.98 3.88
C ALA A 99 41.23 7.49 2.50
N ILE A 100 40.73 6.26 2.36
CA ILE A 100 40.11 5.77 1.12
C ILE A 100 38.78 6.52 0.93
N PRO A 101 38.64 7.34 -0.13
CA PRO A 101 37.37 7.96 -0.45
C PRO A 101 36.36 6.85 -0.71
N ARG A 102 35.34 6.72 0.15
CA ARG A 102 34.16 5.92 -0.16
C ARG A 102 33.49 6.57 -1.37
N ARG A 103 33.91 6.17 -2.58
CA ARG A 103 33.15 6.43 -3.81
C ARG A 103 31.80 5.74 -3.61
N HIS A 104 30.85 6.46 -3.03
CA HIS A 104 29.46 6.08 -3.13
C HIS A 104 29.19 6.12 -4.62
N ARG A 105 29.04 4.93 -5.22
CA ARG A 105 28.50 4.86 -6.56
C ARG A 105 27.19 5.63 -6.50
N PRO A 106 26.95 6.59 -7.40
CA PRO A 106 25.64 7.23 -7.46
C PRO A 106 24.59 6.11 -7.52
N PRO A 107 23.49 6.22 -6.77
CA PRO A 107 22.44 5.22 -6.83
C PRO A 107 22.05 5.01 -8.30
N PRO A 108 21.70 3.77 -8.71
CA PRO A 108 21.24 3.52 -10.06
C PRO A 108 20.08 4.49 -10.38
N PRO A 109 19.92 4.88 -11.65
CA PRO A 109 18.80 5.73 -12.04
C PRO A 109 17.50 5.04 -11.60
N PRO A 110 16.50 5.81 -11.11
CA PRO A 110 15.23 5.25 -10.68
C PRO A 110 14.59 4.49 -11.83
N ASP A 111 13.95 3.37 -11.51
CA ASP A 111 13.22 2.57 -12.49
C ASP A 111 12.03 3.36 -13.08
N ASP A 112 11.54 2.91 -14.24
CA ASP A 112 10.43 3.58 -14.95
C ASP A 112 9.16 3.68 -14.10
N TYR A 113 8.87 2.71 -13.21
CA TYR A 113 7.70 2.76 -12.33
C TYR A 113 7.88 3.82 -11.25
N THR A 114 9.07 3.93 -10.66
CA THR A 114 9.42 4.98 -9.71
C THR A 114 9.26 6.37 -10.35
N VAL A 115 9.80 6.57 -11.57
CA VAL A 115 9.64 7.85 -12.30
C VAL A 115 8.17 8.15 -12.61
N ALA A 116 7.39 7.15 -13.03
CA ALA A 116 5.97 7.29 -13.28
C ALA A 116 5.18 7.59 -11.99
N LEU A 117 5.57 7.00 -10.86
CA LEU A 117 4.91 7.16 -9.56
C LEU A 117 5.02 8.61 -9.06
N HIS A 118 6.24 9.17 -9.09
CA HIS A 118 6.47 10.59 -8.76
C HIS A 118 5.54 11.50 -9.56
N LYS A 119 5.43 11.26 -10.87
CA LYS A 119 4.57 12.04 -11.76
C LYS A 119 3.10 11.83 -11.41
N ALA A 120 2.65 10.57 -11.25
CA ALA A 120 1.26 10.24 -10.96
C ALA A 120 0.75 10.90 -9.67
N LEU A 121 1.60 11.08 -8.65
CA LEU A 121 1.25 11.81 -7.43
C LEU A 121 1.07 13.32 -7.69
N MET A 122 1.84 13.93 -8.60
CA MET A 122 1.66 15.35 -8.98
C MET A 122 0.29 15.65 -9.58
N PHE A 123 -0.39 14.66 -10.18
CA PHE A 123 -1.76 14.84 -10.68
C PHE A 123 -2.71 15.25 -9.54
N PHE A 124 -2.59 14.64 -8.36
CA PHE A 124 -3.44 14.99 -7.21
C PHE A 124 -3.23 16.43 -6.76
N ASN A 125 -1.99 16.94 -6.78
CA ASN A 125 -1.70 18.35 -6.51
C ASN A 125 -2.38 19.29 -7.53
N ALA A 126 -2.48 18.84 -8.77
CA ALA A 126 -3.19 19.56 -9.84
C ALA A 126 -4.72 19.46 -9.72
N GLN A 127 -5.26 18.53 -8.92
CA GLN A 127 -6.70 18.36 -8.68
C GLN A 127 -7.21 19.04 -7.40
N ARG A 128 -6.34 19.56 -6.51
CA ARG A 128 -6.76 20.16 -5.24
C ARG A 128 -7.70 21.35 -5.45
N SER A 129 -8.81 21.40 -4.71
CA SER A 129 -9.75 22.53 -4.65
C SER A 129 -9.57 23.30 -3.35
N GLY A 130 -9.89 24.60 -3.33
CA GLY A 130 -9.78 25.46 -2.14
C GLY A 130 -8.45 26.20 -2.05
N LYS A 131 -8.02 26.49 -0.80
CA LYS A 131 -6.80 27.26 -0.53
C LYS A 131 -5.56 26.38 -0.63
N LEU A 132 -4.83 26.44 -1.72
CA LEU A 132 -3.67 25.59 -1.97
C LEU A 132 -2.51 25.90 -1.00
N PRO A 133 -1.78 24.87 -0.54
CA PRO A 133 -0.60 25.07 0.28
C PRO A 133 0.55 25.67 -0.53
N LYS A 134 1.47 26.37 0.15
CA LYS A 134 2.65 26.99 -0.50
C LYS A 134 3.52 25.96 -1.24
N HIS A 135 3.55 24.71 -0.79
CA HIS A 135 4.33 23.61 -1.35
C HIS A 135 3.56 22.76 -2.38
N ASN A 136 2.46 23.26 -2.97
CA ASN A 136 1.67 22.48 -3.94
C ASN A 136 2.43 22.13 -5.23
N ASN A 137 3.51 22.84 -5.56
CA ASN A 137 4.41 22.56 -6.70
C ASN A 137 3.74 22.50 -8.09
N ILE A 138 2.52 23.02 -8.24
CA ILE A 138 1.83 23.18 -9.53
C ILE A 138 1.70 24.67 -9.84
N PRO A 139 2.61 25.28 -10.63
CA PRO A 139 2.71 26.73 -10.78
C PRO A 139 1.52 27.36 -11.50
N TRP A 140 0.78 26.58 -12.29
CA TRP A 140 -0.37 27.05 -13.05
C TRP A 140 -1.71 26.95 -12.28
N ARG A 141 -1.72 26.33 -11.11
CA ARG A 141 -2.89 26.29 -10.21
C ARG A 141 -2.88 27.46 -9.21
N GLY A 142 -4.04 27.78 -8.66
CA GLY A 142 -4.23 28.79 -7.62
C GLY A 142 -5.41 28.44 -6.70
N ASN A 143 -5.68 29.33 -5.74
CA ASN A 143 -6.82 29.17 -4.84
C ASN A 143 -8.13 29.24 -5.64
N SER A 144 -9.03 28.28 -5.43
CA SER A 144 -10.26 28.16 -6.22
C SER A 144 -11.45 27.77 -5.35
N CYS A 145 -12.66 28.10 -5.80
CA CYS A 145 -13.92 27.69 -5.17
C CYS A 145 -14.01 27.99 -3.65
N MET A 146 -13.48 29.15 -3.22
CA MET A 146 -13.37 29.54 -1.81
C MET A 146 -14.72 29.81 -1.10
N LYS A 147 -15.84 29.73 -1.84
CA LYS A 147 -17.20 29.93 -1.35
C LYS A 147 -18.00 28.62 -1.24
N ASP A 148 -17.39 27.47 -1.54
CA ASP A 148 -18.04 26.16 -1.48
C ASP A 148 -18.72 25.93 -0.12
N GLY A 149 -20.04 25.71 -0.13
CA GLY A 149 -20.88 25.48 1.05
C GLY A 149 -21.25 26.71 1.90
N LEU A 150 -20.50 27.81 1.80
CA LEU A 150 -20.75 29.03 2.59
C LEU A 150 -22.01 29.77 2.14
N SER A 151 -22.24 29.81 0.82
CA SER A 151 -23.39 30.49 0.21
C SER A 151 -24.61 29.56 0.04
N ASP A 152 -24.51 28.30 0.47
CA ASP A 152 -25.59 27.34 0.36
C ASP A 152 -26.57 27.50 1.54
N PRO A 153 -27.87 27.69 1.28
CA PRO A 153 -28.84 28.01 2.32
C PRO A 153 -29.08 26.86 3.31
N ALA A 154 -28.89 25.60 2.89
CA ALA A 154 -29.14 24.41 3.72
C ALA A 154 -27.91 24.00 4.55
N VAL A 155 -26.71 24.28 4.02
CA VAL A 155 -25.44 23.86 4.62
C VAL A 155 -24.81 24.96 5.48
N ARG A 156 -24.71 26.19 4.95
CA ARG A 156 -24.11 27.38 5.61
C ARG A 156 -22.77 27.12 6.34
N ARG A 157 -21.95 26.20 5.83
CA ARG A 157 -20.63 25.85 6.39
C ARG A 157 -19.59 25.67 5.29
N SER A 158 -18.32 25.85 5.64
CA SER A 158 -17.23 25.74 4.67
C SER A 158 -17.04 24.31 4.20
N LEU A 159 -17.24 24.09 2.90
CA LEU A 159 -16.88 22.87 2.18
C LEU A 159 -15.65 23.10 1.27
N VAL A 160 -14.84 24.10 1.58
CA VAL A 160 -13.60 24.41 0.87
C VAL A 160 -12.55 23.33 1.16
N GLY A 161 -11.83 22.88 0.11
CA GLY A 161 -10.87 21.78 0.18
C GLY A 161 -11.23 20.64 -0.78
N GLY A 162 -10.65 19.46 -0.58
CA GLY A 162 -10.97 18.27 -1.37
C GLY A 162 -10.42 18.32 -2.80
N TYR A 163 -10.90 17.42 -3.65
CA TYR A 163 -10.40 17.25 -5.00
C TYR A 163 -11.48 17.48 -6.06
N TYR A 164 -11.09 18.08 -7.17
CA TYR A 164 -11.85 18.00 -8.41
C TYR A 164 -11.72 16.60 -9.00
N ASP A 165 -12.83 16.08 -9.52
CA ASP A 165 -12.91 14.68 -9.95
C ASP A 165 -12.06 14.36 -11.19
N ALA A 166 -12.15 15.23 -12.21
CA ALA A 166 -11.56 15.00 -13.52
C ALA A 166 -11.11 16.32 -14.16
N GLY A 167 -11.45 16.55 -15.43
CA GLY A 167 -11.14 17.80 -16.13
C GLY A 167 -12.00 19.01 -15.74
N GLY A 168 -13.02 18.80 -14.90
CA GLY A 168 -13.96 19.79 -14.39
C GLY A 168 -13.61 20.34 -13.01
N ALA A 169 -14.56 21.07 -12.43
CA ALA A 169 -14.48 21.60 -11.08
C ALA A 169 -15.59 21.05 -10.15
N VAL A 170 -16.32 20.02 -10.56
CA VAL A 170 -17.26 19.31 -9.68
C VAL A 170 -16.50 18.40 -8.72
N LYS A 171 -16.98 18.34 -7.48
CA LYS A 171 -16.44 17.49 -6.42
C LYS A 171 -17.44 16.37 -6.19
N PHE A 172 -17.25 15.24 -6.87
CA PHE A 172 -18.04 14.03 -6.68
C PHE A 172 -17.43 13.22 -5.52
N ASN A 173 -18.15 13.10 -4.41
CA ASN A 173 -17.56 12.52 -3.21
C ASN A 173 -17.44 10.99 -3.28
N PHE A 174 -18.26 10.31 -4.09
CA PHE A 174 -18.19 8.85 -4.23
C PHE A 174 -16.89 8.35 -4.89
N PRO A 175 -16.53 8.79 -6.12
CA PRO A 175 -15.24 8.44 -6.72
C PRO A 175 -14.04 9.00 -5.95
N ALA A 176 -14.19 10.17 -5.31
CA ALA A 176 -13.13 10.72 -4.47
C ALA A 176 -12.87 9.84 -3.24
N ALA A 177 -13.92 9.32 -2.60
CA ALA A 177 -13.79 8.43 -1.44
C ALA A 177 -13.07 7.14 -1.84
N PHE A 178 -13.50 6.48 -2.92
CA PHE A 178 -12.81 5.32 -3.48
C PHE A 178 -11.32 5.58 -3.73
N SER A 179 -10.99 6.74 -4.33
CA SER A 179 -9.61 7.12 -4.62
C SER A 179 -8.77 7.24 -3.35
N MET A 180 -9.32 7.83 -2.28
CA MET A 180 -8.61 7.97 -1.00
C MET A 180 -8.49 6.63 -0.27
N THR A 181 -9.50 5.74 -0.36
CA THR A 181 -9.40 4.38 0.17
C THR A 181 -8.28 3.60 -0.52
N LEU A 182 -8.19 3.67 -1.85
CA LEU A 182 -7.19 2.95 -2.63
C LEU A 182 -5.77 3.49 -2.41
N LEU A 183 -5.58 4.81 -2.35
CA LEU A 183 -4.31 5.41 -1.98
C LEU A 183 -3.89 4.98 -0.56
N SER A 184 -4.81 5.02 0.40
CA SER A 184 -4.55 4.60 1.77
C SER A 184 -4.18 3.12 1.83
N TRP A 185 -4.89 2.25 1.11
CA TRP A 185 -4.55 0.84 1.00
C TRP A 185 -3.14 0.64 0.45
N SER A 186 -2.77 1.34 -0.63
CA SER A 186 -1.41 1.25 -1.19
C SER A 186 -0.33 1.66 -0.20
N VAL A 187 -0.57 2.66 0.64
CA VAL A 187 0.38 3.10 1.68
C VAL A 187 0.46 2.08 2.81
N ILE A 188 -0.65 1.48 3.21
CA ILE A 188 -0.66 0.44 4.25
C ILE A 188 0.16 -0.77 3.81
N GLU A 189 0.05 -1.18 2.54
CA GLU A 189 0.78 -2.33 2.01
C GLU A 189 2.25 -2.03 1.72
N TYR A 190 2.53 -0.84 1.16
CA TYR A 190 3.84 -0.50 0.57
C TYR A 190 4.49 0.75 1.17
N SER A 191 4.23 1.04 2.46
CA SER A 191 4.80 2.20 3.15
C SER A 191 6.33 2.30 2.98
N ALA A 192 7.04 1.18 3.12
CA ALA A 192 8.49 1.12 2.95
C ALA A 192 8.94 1.46 1.51
N LYS A 193 8.16 1.09 0.49
CA LYS A 193 8.47 1.44 -0.91
C LYS A 193 8.27 2.94 -1.15
N TYR A 194 7.20 3.51 -0.62
CA TYR A 194 6.99 4.96 -0.68
C TYR A 194 8.10 5.74 0.05
N ASP A 195 8.58 5.23 1.18
CA ASP A 195 9.69 5.85 1.93
C ASP A 195 11.01 5.77 1.15
N ALA A 196 11.31 4.60 0.58
CA ALA A 196 12.52 4.36 -0.21
C ALA A 196 12.63 5.30 -1.43
N VAL A 197 11.50 5.68 -2.03
CA VAL A 197 11.47 6.63 -3.15
C VAL A 197 11.24 8.08 -2.70
N GLY A 198 11.11 8.35 -1.39
CA GLY A 198 10.92 9.70 -0.85
C GLY A 198 9.54 10.31 -1.07
N GLU A 199 8.52 9.50 -1.38
CA GLU A 199 7.15 9.95 -1.67
C GLU A 199 6.17 9.68 -0.52
N LEU A 200 6.58 9.02 0.56
CA LEU A 200 5.70 8.71 1.70
C LEU A 200 5.05 9.98 2.30
N GLY A 201 5.81 11.05 2.50
CA GLY A 201 5.26 12.31 3.01
C GLY A 201 4.24 12.94 2.07
N HIS A 202 4.48 12.87 0.76
CA HIS A 202 3.63 13.47 -0.27
C HIS A 202 2.32 12.70 -0.45
N VAL A 203 2.35 11.37 -0.53
CA VAL A 203 1.12 10.55 -0.60
C VAL A 203 0.29 10.67 0.67
N ARG A 204 0.92 10.79 1.85
CA ARG A 204 0.22 11.09 3.11
C ARG A 204 -0.44 12.47 3.06
N ASP A 205 0.23 13.50 2.57
CA ASP A 205 -0.40 14.83 2.39
C ASP A 205 -1.60 14.78 1.42
N ILE A 206 -1.50 14.00 0.34
CA ILE A 206 -2.60 13.76 -0.60
C ILE A 206 -3.81 13.12 0.08
N ILE A 207 -3.60 12.04 0.84
CA ILE A 207 -4.66 11.35 1.59
C ILE A 207 -5.27 12.28 2.62
N LYS A 208 -4.43 12.99 3.39
CA LYS A 208 -4.86 13.93 4.44
C LYS A 208 -5.75 15.03 3.87
N TRP A 209 -5.42 15.58 2.70
CA TRP A 209 -6.23 16.60 2.03
C TRP A 209 -7.64 16.10 1.70
N GLY A 210 -7.76 14.84 1.28
CA GLY A 210 -9.04 14.19 1.01
C GLY A 210 -9.85 13.90 2.29
N SER A 211 -9.22 13.27 3.28
CA SER A 211 -9.87 12.92 4.55
C SER A 211 -10.29 14.16 5.35
N ASP A 212 -9.48 15.22 5.37
CA ASP A 212 -9.86 16.51 5.99
C ASP A 212 -11.08 17.13 5.32
N TYR A 213 -11.26 16.93 4.02
CA TYR A 213 -12.44 17.39 3.31
C TYR A 213 -13.66 16.51 3.61
N PHE A 214 -13.53 15.19 3.64
CA PHE A 214 -14.63 14.30 4.01
C PHE A 214 -15.16 14.57 5.42
N LEU A 215 -14.31 14.87 6.39
CA LEU A 215 -14.77 15.27 7.72
C LEU A 215 -15.62 16.56 7.72
N LYS A 216 -15.57 17.38 6.66
CA LYS A 216 -16.43 18.57 6.49
C LYS A 216 -17.78 18.25 5.85
N THR A 217 -17.95 17.07 5.23
CA THR A 217 -19.17 16.74 4.46
C THR A 217 -20.29 16.16 5.32
N PHE A 218 -20.10 16.01 6.62
CA PHE A 218 -21.11 15.61 7.60
C PHE A 218 -20.76 16.21 8.97
N ASN A 219 -21.59 16.04 9.99
CA ASN A 219 -21.23 16.49 11.33
C ASN A 219 -20.26 15.49 11.96
N SER A 220 -18.96 15.65 11.70
CA SER A 220 -17.94 14.65 12.10
C SER A 220 -17.61 14.62 13.59
N THR A 221 -18.26 15.45 14.40
CA THR A 221 -18.12 15.44 15.87
C THR A 221 -19.34 14.84 16.56
N ALA A 222 -20.37 14.46 15.80
CA ALA A 222 -21.56 13.80 16.31
C ALA A 222 -21.43 12.29 16.18
N ASP A 223 -22.01 11.57 17.15
CA ASP A 223 -22.08 10.11 17.13
C ASP A 223 -23.09 9.59 16.08
N SER A 224 -24.09 10.40 15.74
CA SER A 224 -25.09 10.08 14.72
C SER A 224 -25.37 11.29 13.82
N ILE A 225 -25.76 11.00 12.59
CA ILE A 225 -26.07 12.00 11.56
C ILE A 225 -27.30 11.56 10.78
N ASP A 226 -27.96 12.51 10.13
CA ASP A 226 -29.15 12.32 9.31
C ASP A 226 -28.93 12.69 7.83
N ARG A 227 -27.75 13.22 7.50
CA ARG A 227 -27.35 13.62 6.16
C ARG A 227 -25.84 13.63 5.95
N VAL A 228 -25.44 13.43 4.70
CA VAL A 228 -24.08 13.60 4.19
C VAL A 228 -24.10 14.48 2.94
N ILE A 229 -23.02 15.20 2.66
CA ILE A 229 -22.88 15.91 1.38
C ILE A 229 -22.38 14.91 0.33
N ALA A 230 -23.15 14.75 -0.75
CA ALA A 230 -22.81 13.90 -1.88
C ALA A 230 -21.95 14.61 -2.93
N GLN A 231 -22.19 15.89 -3.15
CA GLN A 231 -21.58 16.63 -4.25
C GLN A 231 -21.49 18.13 -3.95
N VAL A 232 -20.47 18.78 -4.51
CA VAL A 232 -20.37 20.25 -4.57
C VAL A 232 -20.08 20.71 -6.00
N GLY A 233 -20.89 21.65 -6.49
CA GLY A 233 -20.96 22.03 -7.89
C GLY A 233 -21.93 21.14 -8.66
N SER A 234 -22.27 21.51 -9.89
CA SER A 234 -23.14 20.71 -10.76
C SER A 234 -22.59 20.63 -12.18
N ALA A 235 -22.82 19.50 -12.84
CA ALA A 235 -22.42 19.25 -14.22
C ALA A 235 -23.60 18.84 -15.14
N ALA A 236 -24.71 18.32 -14.60
CA ALA A 236 -25.85 17.91 -15.40
C ALA A 236 -26.48 19.11 -16.11
N MET A 237 -26.57 18.99 -17.43
CA MET A 237 -27.37 19.87 -18.25
C MET A 237 -28.74 19.24 -18.53
N SER A 238 -29.79 20.03 -18.38
CA SER A 238 -31.09 19.75 -19.01
C SER A 238 -31.05 20.30 -20.44
N PRO A 239 -31.66 19.61 -21.42
CA PRO A 239 -31.74 20.12 -22.79
C PRO A 239 -32.30 21.55 -22.83
N GLY A 240 -31.60 22.46 -23.51
CA GLY A 240 -31.98 23.87 -23.60
C GLY A 240 -31.66 24.74 -22.37
N SER A 241 -31.10 24.18 -21.29
CA SER A 241 -30.66 24.98 -20.13
C SER A 241 -29.50 25.91 -20.51
N THR A 242 -29.63 27.18 -20.11
CA THR A 242 -28.58 28.20 -20.21
C THR A 242 -27.95 28.51 -18.85
N GLN A 243 -28.34 27.80 -17.79
CA GLN A 243 -27.80 27.99 -16.45
C GLN A 243 -26.30 27.64 -16.43
N PRO A 244 -25.44 28.59 -16.03
CA PRO A 244 -24.01 28.33 -15.92
C PRO A 244 -23.70 27.21 -14.92
N ASN A 245 -23.03 26.17 -15.38
CA ASN A 245 -22.53 25.06 -14.57
C ASN A 245 -21.22 24.52 -15.16
N ASP A 246 -20.69 23.43 -14.59
CA ASP A 246 -19.40 22.90 -14.99
C ASP A 246 -19.33 22.45 -16.47
N GLN A 247 -20.40 21.87 -17.03
CA GLN A 247 -20.43 21.48 -18.45
C GLN A 247 -20.69 22.65 -19.39
N TYR A 248 -21.52 23.62 -18.99
CA TYR A 248 -21.82 24.80 -19.80
C TYR A 248 -20.63 25.77 -19.88
N CYS A 249 -19.83 25.85 -18.81
CA CYS A 249 -18.69 26.74 -18.73
C CYS A 249 -17.37 25.99 -18.95
N TRP A 250 -16.47 26.61 -19.72
CA TRP A 250 -15.08 26.13 -19.83
C TRP A 250 -14.17 27.20 -19.24
N MET A 251 -13.86 27.09 -17.95
CA MET A 251 -13.14 28.10 -17.17
C MET A 251 -12.08 27.46 -16.29
N ARG A 252 -11.05 28.21 -15.91
CA ARG A 252 -10.14 27.75 -14.87
C ARG A 252 -10.89 27.69 -13.54
N PRO A 253 -10.59 26.72 -12.66
CA PRO A 253 -11.23 26.65 -11.35
C PRO A 253 -11.13 27.95 -10.53
N GLU A 254 -10.02 28.68 -10.68
CA GLU A 254 -9.75 29.95 -10.01
C GLU A 254 -10.63 31.10 -10.50
N ASP A 255 -11.19 31.00 -11.72
CA ASP A 255 -12.05 32.02 -12.32
C ASP A 255 -13.54 31.77 -12.07
N ILE A 256 -13.94 30.61 -11.50
CA ILE A 256 -15.35 30.23 -11.39
C ILE A 256 -16.14 31.29 -10.59
N ASP A 257 -17.15 31.84 -11.24
CA ASP A 257 -18.07 32.85 -10.72
C ASP A 257 -19.54 32.37 -10.67
N TYR A 258 -19.85 31.24 -11.31
CA TYR A 258 -21.18 30.65 -11.29
C TYR A 258 -21.51 29.96 -9.95
N PRO A 259 -22.81 29.87 -9.57
CA PRO A 259 -23.23 29.16 -8.37
C PRO A 259 -22.81 27.70 -8.37
N ARG A 260 -22.29 27.23 -7.24
CA ARG A 260 -21.86 25.84 -7.04
C ARG A 260 -22.74 25.20 -5.97
N PRO A 261 -23.87 24.58 -6.36
CA PRO A 261 -24.83 24.04 -5.40
C PRO A 261 -24.23 22.89 -4.60
N VAL A 262 -24.73 22.67 -3.40
CA VAL A 262 -24.40 21.50 -2.59
C VAL A 262 -25.54 20.49 -2.67
N VAL A 263 -25.21 19.23 -2.92
CA VAL A 263 -26.19 18.14 -2.94
C VAL A 263 -26.08 17.37 -1.63
N GLU A 264 -27.13 17.43 -0.83
CA GLU A 264 -27.29 16.63 0.38
C GLU A 264 -27.87 15.25 0.04
N CYS A 265 -27.54 14.28 0.87
CA CYS A 265 -28.09 12.95 0.78
C CYS A 265 -28.48 12.43 2.17
N HIS A 266 -29.72 11.96 2.28
CA HIS A 266 -30.33 11.44 3.51
C HIS A 266 -30.44 9.91 3.56
N ALA A 267 -30.23 9.24 2.42
CA ALA A 267 -30.24 7.78 2.30
C ALA A 267 -29.29 7.34 1.16
N CYS A 268 -28.02 7.13 1.49
CA CYS A 268 -26.95 6.75 0.55
C CYS A 268 -25.94 5.85 1.22
N SER A 269 -26.30 4.58 1.30
CA SER A 269 -25.47 3.53 1.87
C SER A 269 -24.15 3.38 1.14
N ASP A 270 -24.18 3.38 -0.19
CA ASP A 270 -23.02 3.28 -1.07
C ASP A 270 -21.98 4.38 -0.78
N LEU A 271 -22.37 5.64 -0.92
CA LEU A 271 -21.50 6.77 -0.68
C LEU A 271 -20.99 6.79 0.76
N ALA A 272 -21.89 6.67 1.74
CA ALA A 272 -21.50 6.77 3.15
C ALA A 272 -20.59 5.62 3.60
N ALA A 273 -20.82 4.39 3.11
CA ALA A 273 -19.96 3.25 3.41
C ALA A 273 -18.58 3.37 2.73
N GLU A 274 -18.50 3.89 1.50
CA GLU A 274 -17.19 4.17 0.86
C GLU A 274 -16.45 5.30 1.58
N MET A 275 -17.13 6.36 1.99
CA MET A 275 -16.51 7.42 2.80
C MET A 275 -16.04 6.90 4.16
N ALA A 276 -16.78 5.98 4.78
CA ALA A 276 -16.35 5.30 6.00
C ALA A 276 -15.09 4.45 5.73
N ALA A 277 -15.06 3.69 4.64
CA ALA A 277 -13.88 2.92 4.23
C ALA A 277 -12.66 3.82 4.02
N ALA A 278 -12.83 4.97 3.36
CA ALA A 278 -11.75 5.93 3.13
C ALA A 278 -11.17 6.49 4.44
N LEU A 279 -12.03 6.89 5.38
CA LEU A 279 -11.60 7.41 6.69
C LEU A 279 -10.98 6.30 7.56
N ALA A 280 -11.53 5.08 7.53
CA ALA A 280 -10.98 3.93 8.24
C ALA A 280 -9.61 3.52 7.70
N ALA A 281 -9.43 3.43 6.38
CA ALA A 281 -8.13 3.15 5.78
C ALA A 281 -7.12 4.28 6.08
N ALA A 282 -7.54 5.54 5.97
CA ALA A 282 -6.68 6.67 6.32
C ALA A 282 -6.27 6.68 7.80
N SER A 283 -7.13 6.24 8.72
CA SER A 283 -6.78 6.20 10.15
C SER A 283 -5.62 5.26 10.44
N ILE A 284 -5.49 4.16 9.69
CA ILE A 284 -4.37 3.22 9.76
C ILE A 284 -3.09 3.87 9.23
N VAL A 285 -3.17 4.63 8.12
CA VAL A 285 -2.03 5.40 7.56
C VAL A 285 -1.51 6.45 8.55
N PHE A 286 -2.39 7.03 9.37
CA PHE A 286 -2.05 8.06 10.36
C PHE A 286 -1.99 7.55 11.80
N LYS A 287 -1.80 6.25 12.02
CA LYS A 287 -1.77 5.65 13.37
C LYS A 287 -0.72 6.26 14.31
N ASP A 288 0.37 6.79 13.75
CA ASP A 288 1.43 7.54 14.44
C ASP A 288 0.91 8.87 15.01
N ASN A 289 -0.04 9.53 14.33
CA ASN A 289 -0.79 10.66 14.87
C ASN A 289 -2.11 10.19 15.50
N LYS A 290 -2.02 9.71 16.76
CA LYS A 290 -3.15 9.13 17.50
C LYS A 290 -4.40 10.00 17.49
N ALA A 291 -4.27 11.31 17.73
CA ALA A 291 -5.42 12.23 17.78
C ALA A 291 -6.12 12.33 16.41
N TYR A 292 -5.35 12.42 15.33
CA TYR A 292 -5.93 12.45 13.99
C TYR A 292 -6.52 11.10 13.58
N SER A 293 -5.82 10.00 13.85
CA SER A 293 -6.32 8.64 13.61
C SER A 293 -7.64 8.37 14.33
N GLN A 294 -7.76 8.72 15.62
CA GLN A 294 -8.99 8.59 16.38
C GLN A 294 -10.13 9.45 15.81
N LYS A 295 -9.83 10.68 15.38
CA LYS A 295 -10.80 11.55 14.71
C LYS A 295 -11.34 10.90 13.42
N LEU A 296 -10.46 10.28 12.63
CA LEU A 296 -10.83 9.57 11.41
C LEU A 296 -11.67 8.32 11.71
N VAL A 297 -11.28 7.51 12.70
CA VAL A 297 -12.05 6.33 13.15
C VAL A 297 -13.44 6.74 13.62
N HIS A 298 -13.55 7.79 14.44
CA HIS A 298 -14.86 8.28 14.90
C HIS A 298 -15.75 8.70 13.72
N GLY A 299 -15.22 9.51 12.80
CA GLY A 299 -15.96 9.90 11.59
C GLY A 299 -16.36 8.70 10.71
N ALA A 300 -15.49 7.69 10.59
CA ALA A 300 -15.78 6.46 9.86
C ALA A 300 -16.92 5.66 10.52
N THR A 301 -16.90 5.53 11.85
CA THR A 301 -17.96 4.87 12.63
C THR A 301 -19.31 5.56 12.43
N THR A 302 -19.36 6.89 12.56
CA THR A 302 -20.58 7.68 12.36
C THR A 302 -21.15 7.51 10.95
N LEU A 303 -20.30 7.57 9.92
CA LEU A 303 -20.72 7.37 8.53
C LEU A 303 -21.21 5.94 8.26
N PHE A 304 -20.50 4.93 8.78
CA PHE A 304 -20.89 3.54 8.57
C PHE A 304 -22.22 3.22 9.27
N GLN A 305 -22.45 3.75 10.46
CA GLN A 305 -23.73 3.66 11.15
C GLN A 305 -24.85 4.28 10.30
N PHE A 306 -24.67 5.53 9.83
CA PHE A 306 -25.63 6.19 8.93
C PHE A 306 -25.91 5.37 7.67
N ALA A 307 -24.86 4.83 7.03
CA ALA A 307 -24.99 4.01 5.83
C ALA A 307 -25.87 2.77 6.05
N ARG A 308 -25.81 2.18 7.25
CA ARG A 308 -26.55 0.97 7.61
C ARG A 308 -28.00 1.24 8.01
N GLU A 309 -28.24 2.34 8.71
CA GLU A 309 -29.55 2.76 9.21
C GLU A 309 -30.40 3.44 8.13
N ARG A 310 -29.79 4.27 7.29
CA ARG A 310 -30.46 5.07 6.24
C ARG A 310 -30.19 4.49 4.86
N ARG A 311 -30.81 3.35 4.57
CA ARG A 311 -30.53 2.60 3.34
C ARG A 311 -31.04 3.26 2.07
N GLY A 312 -30.16 3.39 1.08
CA GLY A 312 -30.49 3.93 -0.23
C GLY A 312 -29.27 4.01 -1.14
N ARG A 313 -29.49 4.25 -2.43
CA ARG A 313 -28.40 4.58 -3.37
C ARG A 313 -28.28 6.08 -3.48
N TYR A 314 -27.06 6.62 -3.43
CA TYR A 314 -26.84 8.07 -3.50
C TYR A 314 -27.25 8.68 -4.84
N SER A 315 -27.23 7.90 -5.92
CA SER A 315 -27.62 8.33 -7.27
C SER A 315 -29.09 7.99 -7.60
N ALA A 316 -29.92 7.68 -6.61
CA ALA A 316 -31.35 7.42 -6.84
C ALA A 316 -32.09 8.68 -7.33
N GLY A 317 -33.21 8.47 -8.05
CA GLY A 317 -34.13 9.57 -8.41
C GLY A 317 -33.65 10.52 -9.52
N GLY A 318 -32.63 10.16 -10.29
CA GLY A 318 -32.17 10.98 -11.44
C GLY A 318 -31.36 12.22 -11.04
N SER A 319 -30.68 12.15 -9.89
CA SER A 319 -29.72 13.16 -9.42
C SER A 319 -28.67 13.53 -10.48
N ASP A 320 -28.00 14.68 -10.29
CA ASP A 320 -26.88 15.10 -11.14
C ASP A 320 -25.82 13.98 -11.27
N ALA A 321 -25.42 13.41 -10.14
CA ALA A 321 -24.45 12.31 -10.08
C ALA A 321 -24.85 11.07 -10.89
N THR A 322 -26.15 10.80 -11.10
CA THR A 322 -26.63 9.66 -11.89
C THR A 322 -26.13 9.70 -13.35
N LYS A 323 -25.84 10.88 -13.90
CA LYS A 323 -25.32 11.01 -15.28
C LYS A 323 -23.81 10.76 -15.40
N PHE A 324 -23.09 10.74 -14.28
CA PHE A 324 -21.63 10.68 -14.22
C PHE A 324 -21.14 9.42 -13.50
N TYR A 325 -21.60 9.26 -12.26
CA TYR A 325 -21.19 8.22 -11.32
C TYR A 325 -22.41 7.47 -10.77
N ASN A 326 -23.18 6.84 -11.66
CA ASN A 326 -24.36 6.08 -11.23
C ASN A 326 -23.98 4.85 -10.40
N SER A 327 -24.52 4.76 -9.18
CA SER A 327 -24.40 3.59 -8.32
C SER A 327 -25.27 2.42 -8.79
N THR A 328 -24.67 1.25 -8.94
CA THR A 328 -25.39 0.01 -9.26
C THR A 328 -25.96 -0.68 -8.02
N SER A 329 -25.21 -0.67 -6.92
CA SER A 329 -25.48 -1.41 -5.68
C SER A 329 -24.90 -0.64 -4.49
N TYR A 330 -25.34 -0.99 -3.27
CA TYR A 330 -24.68 -0.57 -2.02
C TYR A 330 -24.20 -1.76 -1.18
N TRP A 331 -24.46 -3.00 -1.62
CA TRP A 331 -24.24 -4.21 -0.83
C TRP A 331 -22.76 -4.58 -0.75
N ASP A 332 -22.04 -4.36 -1.84
CA ASP A 332 -20.59 -4.55 -1.91
C ASP A 332 -19.84 -3.51 -1.08
N GLU A 333 -20.33 -2.27 -0.99
CA GLU A 333 -19.80 -1.24 -0.09
C GLU A 333 -19.99 -1.60 1.38
N PHE A 334 -21.04 -2.35 1.74
CA PHE A 334 -21.14 -2.87 3.10
C PHE A 334 -20.08 -3.94 3.39
N VAL A 335 -19.76 -4.83 2.45
CA VAL A 335 -18.67 -5.81 2.62
C VAL A 335 -17.32 -5.07 2.71
N TRP A 336 -17.09 -4.12 1.82
CA TRP A 336 -15.89 -3.29 1.78
C TRP A 336 -15.70 -2.43 3.03
N GLY A 337 -16.71 -1.64 3.37
CA GLY A 337 -16.70 -0.75 4.52
C GLY A 337 -16.58 -1.51 5.84
N SER A 338 -17.31 -2.61 6.02
CA SER A 338 -17.16 -3.44 7.23
C SER A 338 -15.78 -4.07 7.35
N SER A 339 -15.16 -4.47 6.22
CA SER A 339 -13.77 -4.96 6.23
C SER A 339 -12.80 -3.88 6.71
N TRP A 340 -12.86 -2.67 6.17
CA TRP A 340 -12.00 -1.55 6.61
C TRP A 340 -12.29 -1.11 8.05
N MET A 341 -13.55 -1.04 8.45
CA MET A 341 -13.93 -0.72 9.83
C MET A 341 -13.37 -1.74 10.81
N TYR A 342 -13.40 -3.04 10.48
CA TYR A 342 -12.78 -4.07 11.30
C TYR A 342 -11.26 -3.85 11.42
N LEU A 343 -10.56 -3.62 10.31
CA LEU A 343 -9.11 -3.39 10.32
C LEU A 343 -8.70 -2.14 11.12
N ALA A 344 -9.51 -1.08 11.05
CA ALA A 344 -9.24 0.17 11.74
C ALA A 344 -9.60 0.17 13.24
N THR A 345 -10.52 -0.69 13.68
CA THR A 345 -11.06 -0.66 15.05
C THR A 345 -10.80 -1.92 15.87
N GLY A 346 -10.53 -3.06 15.21
CA GLY A 346 -10.48 -4.38 15.84
C GLY A 346 -11.84 -4.92 16.32
N ASN A 347 -12.94 -4.20 16.09
CA ASN A 347 -14.27 -4.60 16.56
C ASN A 347 -14.84 -5.74 15.71
N SER A 348 -15.00 -6.92 16.33
CA SER A 348 -15.47 -8.16 15.68
C SER A 348 -16.87 -8.10 15.10
N SER A 349 -17.72 -7.15 15.53
CA SER A 349 -19.05 -6.94 14.94
C SER A 349 -18.97 -6.57 13.45
N TYR A 350 -17.93 -5.82 13.05
CA TYR A 350 -17.68 -5.48 11.66
C TYR A 350 -17.23 -6.70 10.84
N LEU A 351 -16.32 -7.52 11.38
CA LEU A 351 -15.92 -8.76 10.71
C LEU A 351 -17.11 -9.72 10.54
N THR A 352 -17.93 -9.87 11.59
CA THR A 352 -19.16 -10.67 11.56
C THR A 352 -20.10 -10.20 10.45
N LEU A 353 -20.23 -8.89 10.26
CA LEU A 353 -21.02 -8.31 9.19
C LEU A 353 -20.38 -8.59 7.81
N ALA A 354 -19.09 -8.35 7.66
CA ALA A 354 -18.33 -8.55 6.42
C ALA A 354 -18.43 -10.00 5.91
N THR A 355 -18.41 -10.96 6.84
CA THR A 355 -18.49 -12.39 6.54
C THR A 355 -19.91 -12.95 6.59
N HIS A 356 -20.94 -12.12 6.74
CA HIS A 356 -22.31 -12.61 6.87
C HIS A 356 -22.81 -13.20 5.53
N PRO A 357 -23.26 -14.47 5.47
CA PRO A 357 -23.63 -15.12 4.20
C PRO A 357 -24.71 -14.39 3.39
N LYS A 358 -25.72 -13.84 4.07
CA LYS A 358 -26.76 -13.02 3.41
C LYS A 358 -26.18 -11.75 2.76
N LEU A 359 -25.19 -11.12 3.39
CA LEU A 359 -24.57 -9.92 2.84
C LEU A 359 -23.75 -10.27 1.60
N ALA A 360 -22.91 -11.30 1.68
CA ALA A 360 -22.15 -11.82 0.54
C ALA A 360 -23.06 -12.20 -0.65
N LYS A 361 -24.20 -12.85 -0.37
CA LYS A 361 -25.19 -13.21 -1.40
C LYS A 361 -25.78 -11.97 -2.08
N HIS A 362 -26.17 -10.95 -1.32
CA HIS A 362 -26.75 -9.71 -1.89
C HIS A 362 -25.72 -8.88 -2.65
N ALA A 363 -24.46 -8.90 -2.20
CA ALA A 363 -23.34 -8.23 -2.88
C ALA A 363 -22.93 -8.90 -4.19
N GLY A 364 -23.53 -10.05 -4.55
CA GLY A 364 -23.16 -10.74 -5.78
C GLY A 364 -21.91 -11.63 -5.65
N ALA A 365 -21.44 -11.93 -4.43
CA ALA A 365 -20.14 -12.58 -4.19
C ALA A 365 -19.97 -13.98 -4.81
N PHE A 366 -21.06 -14.61 -5.23
CA PHE A 366 -21.09 -15.94 -5.83
C PHE A 366 -21.82 -15.97 -7.17
N TRP A 367 -22.21 -14.79 -7.67
CA TRP A 367 -22.97 -14.64 -8.89
C TRP A 367 -21.98 -14.24 -9.98
N GLY A 368 -21.68 -15.18 -10.89
CA GLY A 368 -20.90 -14.85 -12.07
C GLY A 368 -21.57 -13.77 -12.92
N GLY A 369 -20.87 -13.29 -13.95
CA GLY A 369 -21.38 -12.24 -14.82
C GLY A 369 -20.27 -11.64 -15.66
N PRO A 370 -20.62 -10.80 -16.64
CA PRO A 370 -19.63 -10.16 -17.52
C PRO A 370 -18.68 -9.26 -16.72
N ASP A 371 -19.19 -8.50 -15.74
CA ASP A 371 -18.40 -7.59 -14.90
C ASP A 371 -17.89 -8.26 -13.59
N TYR A 372 -18.04 -9.57 -13.42
CA TYR A 372 -17.55 -10.27 -12.23
C TYR A 372 -16.02 -10.28 -12.20
N GLY A 373 -15.42 -9.80 -11.11
CA GLY A 373 -13.98 -9.62 -11.01
C GLY A 373 -13.48 -8.22 -11.42
N VAL A 374 -14.37 -7.30 -11.78
CA VAL A 374 -14.02 -5.91 -12.12
C VAL A 374 -14.10 -5.03 -10.87
N PHE A 375 -12.95 -4.62 -10.36
CA PHE A 375 -12.85 -3.68 -9.24
C PHE A 375 -12.88 -2.22 -9.71
N SER A 376 -13.77 -1.41 -9.14
CA SER A 376 -13.98 -0.02 -9.55
C SER A 376 -14.56 0.85 -8.44
N TRP A 377 -14.70 2.15 -8.72
CA TRP A 377 -15.37 3.10 -7.84
C TRP A 377 -16.84 2.75 -7.58
N ASP A 378 -17.46 1.92 -8.42
CA ASP A 378 -18.85 1.46 -8.28
C ASP A 378 -18.90 0.08 -7.61
N ASN A 379 -18.11 -0.89 -8.07
CA ASN A 379 -18.10 -2.26 -7.51
C ASN A 379 -16.82 -2.56 -6.70
N LYS A 380 -16.97 -2.78 -5.39
CA LYS A 380 -15.85 -2.99 -4.44
C LYS A 380 -15.63 -4.45 -4.08
N LEU A 381 -16.51 -5.34 -4.54
CA LEU A 381 -16.55 -6.73 -4.09
C LEU A 381 -15.21 -7.45 -4.28
N THR A 382 -14.60 -7.33 -5.45
CA THR A 382 -13.31 -7.97 -5.74
C THR A 382 -12.19 -7.45 -4.82
N GLY A 383 -12.15 -6.14 -4.57
CA GLY A 383 -11.20 -5.55 -3.61
C GLY A 383 -11.43 -6.06 -2.19
N ALA A 384 -12.69 -6.16 -1.75
CA ALA A 384 -13.05 -6.70 -0.45
C ALA A 384 -12.68 -8.18 -0.30
N GLN A 385 -12.88 -9.00 -1.35
CA GLN A 385 -12.49 -10.41 -1.36
C GLN A 385 -10.96 -10.58 -1.24
N VAL A 386 -10.17 -9.75 -1.92
CA VAL A 386 -8.70 -9.73 -1.78
C VAL A 386 -8.29 -9.33 -0.36
N LEU A 387 -8.91 -8.30 0.20
CA LEU A 387 -8.65 -7.83 1.57
C LEU A 387 -9.01 -8.88 2.63
N LEU A 388 -10.13 -9.58 2.48
CA LEU A 388 -10.54 -10.65 3.40
C LEU A 388 -9.73 -11.94 3.20
N SER A 389 -9.24 -12.19 1.98
CA SER A 389 -8.26 -13.26 1.73
C SER A 389 -6.97 -13.02 2.51
N ARG A 390 -6.50 -11.78 2.56
CA ARG A 390 -5.36 -11.38 3.39
C ARG A 390 -5.58 -11.72 4.86
N LEU A 391 -6.74 -11.35 5.40
CA LEU A 391 -7.11 -11.64 6.79
C LEU A 391 -7.05 -13.14 7.07
N ARG A 392 -7.56 -13.96 6.15
CA ARG A 392 -7.49 -15.42 6.23
C ARG A 392 -6.06 -15.93 6.24
N LEU A 393 -5.23 -15.48 5.30
CA LEU A 393 -3.84 -15.94 5.13
C LEU A 393 -2.96 -15.62 6.33
N PHE A 394 -3.11 -14.44 6.95
CA PHE A 394 -2.21 -13.99 8.01
C PHE A 394 -2.75 -14.16 9.43
N LEU A 395 -4.05 -13.99 9.65
CA LEU A 395 -4.61 -14.10 11.01
C LEU A 395 -5.43 -15.37 11.24
N SER A 396 -6.00 -15.98 10.19
CA SER A 396 -6.76 -17.23 10.28
C SER A 396 -7.76 -17.26 11.46
N PRO A 397 -8.75 -16.36 11.50
CA PRO A 397 -9.60 -16.13 12.67
C PRO A 397 -10.49 -17.32 13.08
N GLY A 398 -10.59 -18.37 12.27
CA GLY A 398 -11.36 -19.57 12.61
C GLY A 398 -12.88 -19.36 12.61
N TYR A 399 -13.58 -20.19 13.38
CA TYR A 399 -15.05 -20.12 13.50
C TYR A 399 -15.50 -18.82 14.21
N PRO A 400 -16.57 -18.14 13.78
CA PRO A 400 -17.51 -18.50 12.69
C PRO A 400 -17.14 -17.96 11.30
N TYR A 401 -15.96 -17.35 11.14
CA TYR A 401 -15.59 -16.59 9.95
C TYR A 401 -14.99 -17.44 8.82
N GLU A 402 -14.33 -18.55 9.16
CA GLU A 402 -13.50 -19.33 8.23
C GLU A 402 -14.24 -19.80 6.98
N GLU A 403 -15.51 -20.20 7.08
CA GLU A 403 -16.26 -20.68 5.92
C GLU A 403 -16.39 -19.60 4.84
N MET A 404 -16.79 -18.38 5.24
CA MET A 404 -16.95 -17.26 4.32
C MET A 404 -15.60 -16.74 3.83
N LEU A 405 -14.61 -16.66 4.70
CA LEU A 405 -13.26 -16.23 4.32
C LEU A 405 -12.64 -17.18 3.31
N ARG A 406 -12.83 -18.50 3.48
CA ARG A 406 -12.42 -19.51 2.49
C ARG A 406 -13.18 -19.34 1.18
N ALA A 407 -14.48 -19.05 1.23
CA ALA A 407 -15.27 -18.78 0.03
C ALA A 407 -14.75 -17.54 -0.72
N PHE A 408 -14.48 -16.44 -0.03
CA PHE A 408 -13.89 -15.24 -0.65
C PHE A 408 -12.48 -15.46 -1.18
N HIS A 409 -11.67 -16.27 -0.51
CA HIS A 409 -10.36 -16.67 -1.02
C HIS A 409 -10.48 -17.49 -2.30
N ASN A 410 -11.39 -18.46 -2.36
CA ASN A 410 -11.66 -19.22 -3.58
C ASN A 410 -12.15 -18.33 -4.72
N GLN A 411 -13.02 -17.36 -4.43
CA GLN A 411 -13.48 -16.39 -5.44
C GLN A 411 -12.34 -15.50 -5.93
N THR A 412 -11.47 -15.04 -5.03
CA THR A 412 -10.26 -14.29 -5.39
C THR A 412 -9.39 -15.09 -6.35
N SER A 413 -9.13 -16.37 -6.04
CA SER A 413 -8.38 -17.27 -6.93
C SER A 413 -9.02 -17.38 -8.31
N ILE A 414 -10.35 -17.57 -8.40
CA ILE A 414 -11.10 -17.62 -9.67
C ILE A 414 -10.96 -16.31 -10.46
N ILE A 415 -11.05 -15.17 -9.78
CA ILE A 415 -10.91 -13.85 -10.41
C ILE A 415 -9.49 -13.66 -10.94
N MET A 416 -8.45 -14.05 -10.18
CA MET A 416 -7.07 -13.99 -10.65
C MET A 416 -6.84 -14.88 -11.88
N CYS A 417 -7.50 -16.04 -11.96
CA CYS A 417 -7.51 -16.85 -13.17
C CYS A 417 -8.19 -16.13 -14.35
N SER A 418 -9.32 -15.45 -14.12
CA SER A 418 -10.06 -14.72 -15.16
C SER A 418 -9.21 -13.64 -15.84
N TYR A 419 -8.21 -13.10 -15.14
CA TYR A 419 -7.27 -12.13 -15.70
C TYR A 419 -6.27 -12.75 -16.65
N LEU A 420 -6.08 -14.07 -16.70
CA LEU A 420 -5.10 -14.71 -17.59
C LEU A 420 -5.68 -14.90 -19.01
N PRO A 421 -4.85 -14.80 -20.07
CA PRO A 421 -5.31 -14.88 -21.46
C PRO A 421 -5.90 -16.23 -21.85
N ILE A 422 -5.54 -17.30 -21.14
CA ILE A 422 -6.02 -18.65 -21.42
C ILE A 422 -7.52 -18.86 -21.11
N PHE A 423 -8.07 -18.15 -20.11
CA PHE A 423 -9.45 -18.37 -19.65
C PHE A 423 -10.51 -17.60 -20.45
N LYS A 424 -10.11 -16.64 -21.30
CA LYS A 424 -10.98 -15.83 -22.17
C LYS A 424 -12.19 -15.17 -21.47
N SER A 425 -12.16 -15.03 -20.14
CA SER A 425 -13.21 -14.34 -19.37
C SER A 425 -13.31 -12.87 -19.75
N PHE A 426 -12.16 -12.24 -19.99
CA PHE A 426 -12.06 -10.90 -20.55
C PHE A 426 -11.36 -10.91 -21.90
N ASN A 427 -11.92 -10.15 -22.85
CA ASN A 427 -11.28 -9.89 -24.12
C ASN A 427 -10.01 -9.07 -23.94
N ARG A 428 -9.15 -9.09 -24.96
CA ARG A 428 -7.94 -8.27 -25.03
C ARG A 428 -7.89 -7.53 -26.35
N THR A 429 -7.28 -6.36 -26.33
CA THR A 429 -6.91 -5.66 -27.56
C THR A 429 -5.78 -6.42 -28.28
N ARG A 430 -5.46 -6.04 -29.52
CA ARG A 430 -4.34 -6.66 -30.27
C ARG A 430 -3.01 -6.36 -29.60
N GLY A 431 -2.89 -5.20 -28.95
CA GLY A 431 -1.73 -4.82 -28.15
C GLY A 431 -1.64 -5.47 -26.78
N GLY A 432 -2.59 -6.33 -26.38
CA GLY A 432 -2.53 -7.10 -25.13
C GLY A 432 -3.20 -6.44 -23.91
N LEU A 433 -3.88 -5.31 -24.08
CA LEU A 433 -4.62 -4.63 -23.02
C LEU A 433 -5.90 -5.42 -22.68
N ILE A 434 -6.11 -5.74 -21.40
CA ILE A 434 -7.33 -6.40 -20.93
C ILE A 434 -8.56 -5.47 -21.00
N GLN A 435 -9.69 -5.98 -21.49
CA GLN A 435 -10.94 -5.21 -21.68
C GLN A 435 -11.96 -5.49 -20.58
N LEU A 436 -11.67 -5.00 -19.36
CA LEU A 436 -12.52 -5.18 -18.18
C LEU A 436 -13.86 -4.43 -18.26
N ASN A 437 -13.97 -3.43 -19.12
CA ASN A 437 -15.21 -2.68 -19.37
C ASN A 437 -15.88 -3.09 -20.69
N HIS A 438 -15.57 -4.28 -21.22
CA HIS A 438 -16.15 -4.84 -22.44
C HIS A 438 -16.00 -3.95 -23.68
N GLY A 439 -14.89 -3.20 -23.77
CA GLY A 439 -14.57 -2.35 -24.92
C GLY A 439 -15.31 -1.01 -24.94
N LYS A 440 -15.99 -0.65 -23.85
CA LYS A 440 -16.54 0.70 -23.63
C LYS A 440 -15.39 1.73 -23.46
N PRO A 441 -15.68 3.04 -23.54
CA PRO A 441 -14.69 4.08 -23.27
C PRO A 441 -14.08 4.01 -21.85
N GLN A 442 -12.94 4.69 -21.68
CA GLN A 442 -12.21 4.80 -20.42
C GLN A 442 -11.77 3.48 -19.76
N PRO A 443 -11.11 2.57 -20.51
CA PRO A 443 -10.72 1.26 -19.98
C PRO A 443 -9.62 1.31 -18.92
N LEU A 444 -8.72 2.30 -18.97
CA LEU A 444 -7.47 2.24 -18.19
C LEU A 444 -7.69 2.27 -16.68
N GLN A 445 -8.74 2.93 -16.18
CA GLN A 445 -9.07 2.93 -14.75
C GLN A 445 -9.31 1.52 -14.18
N TYR A 446 -9.89 0.62 -14.97
CA TYR A 446 -10.14 -0.76 -14.56
C TYR A 446 -8.87 -1.60 -14.66
N VAL A 447 -8.06 -1.34 -15.70
CA VAL A 447 -6.80 -2.05 -15.96
C VAL A 447 -5.80 -1.83 -14.82
N VAL A 448 -5.62 -0.59 -14.37
CA VAL A 448 -4.71 -0.30 -13.25
C VAL A 448 -5.19 -0.91 -11.95
N ASN A 449 -6.51 -0.94 -11.71
CA ASN A 449 -7.10 -1.60 -10.55
C ASN A 449 -6.84 -3.11 -10.57
N ALA A 450 -7.03 -3.78 -11.71
CA ALA A 450 -6.74 -5.21 -11.85
C ALA A 450 -5.24 -5.50 -11.72
N ALA A 451 -4.36 -4.65 -12.26
CA ALA A 451 -2.92 -4.78 -12.10
C ALA A 451 -2.48 -4.65 -10.63
N PHE A 452 -3.06 -3.71 -9.89
CA PHE A 452 -2.84 -3.57 -8.46
C PHE A 452 -3.33 -4.79 -7.69
N LEU A 453 -4.56 -5.26 -7.92
CA LEU A 453 -5.11 -6.43 -7.23
C LEU A 453 -4.32 -7.71 -7.51
N ALA A 454 -3.87 -7.92 -8.75
CA ALA A 454 -3.01 -9.05 -9.10
C ALA A 454 -1.65 -8.98 -8.38
N SER A 455 -1.05 -7.79 -8.32
CA SER A 455 0.24 -7.59 -7.64
C SER A 455 0.11 -7.83 -6.14
N VAL A 456 -0.85 -7.18 -5.48
CA VAL A 456 -1.03 -7.28 -4.02
C VAL A 456 -1.42 -8.69 -3.58
N PHE A 457 -2.25 -9.39 -4.37
CA PHE A 457 -2.57 -10.79 -4.06
C PHE A 457 -1.35 -11.71 -4.25
N SER A 458 -0.54 -11.48 -5.28
CA SER A 458 0.72 -12.23 -5.45
C SER A 458 1.68 -12.02 -4.28
N ASP A 459 1.74 -10.79 -3.75
CA ASP A 459 2.56 -10.46 -2.60
C ASP A 459 2.00 -11.04 -1.30
N TYR A 460 0.68 -11.18 -1.17
CA TYR A 460 0.07 -11.89 -0.04
C TYR A 460 0.42 -13.38 -0.05
N LEU A 461 0.38 -14.02 -1.22
CA LEU A 461 0.76 -15.43 -1.37
C LEU A 461 2.24 -15.62 -1.03
N GLU A 462 3.12 -14.78 -1.57
CA GLU A 462 4.55 -14.82 -1.24
C GLU A 462 4.81 -14.61 0.25
N ALA A 463 4.16 -13.60 0.86
CA ALA A 463 4.26 -13.33 2.29
C ALA A 463 3.65 -14.45 3.16
N ALA A 464 2.79 -15.30 2.61
CA ALA A 464 2.24 -16.49 3.27
C ALA A 464 3.01 -17.77 2.89
N ASP A 465 4.23 -17.64 2.34
CA ASP A 465 5.08 -18.75 1.88
C ASP A 465 4.36 -19.70 0.91
N THR A 466 3.42 -19.15 0.13
CA THR A 466 2.61 -19.86 -0.84
C THR A 466 3.10 -19.53 -2.26
N PRO A 467 3.72 -20.48 -2.99
CA PRO A 467 4.43 -20.18 -4.25
C PRO A 467 3.52 -19.86 -5.45
N GLY A 468 2.20 -20.01 -5.31
CA GLY A 468 1.25 -19.84 -6.40
C GLY A 468 -0.17 -20.21 -6.00
N TRP A 469 -1.05 -20.35 -6.99
CA TRP A 469 -2.44 -20.77 -6.78
C TRP A 469 -2.91 -21.66 -7.92
N TYR A 470 -4.07 -22.29 -7.74
CA TYR A 470 -4.66 -23.19 -8.72
C TYR A 470 -5.79 -22.52 -9.50
N CYS A 471 -5.77 -22.71 -10.82
CA CYS A 471 -6.87 -22.40 -11.71
C CYS A 471 -7.45 -23.69 -12.27
N GLY A 472 -8.45 -24.24 -11.57
CA GLY A 472 -8.93 -25.60 -11.84
C GLY A 472 -7.83 -26.63 -11.53
N PRO A 473 -7.48 -27.52 -12.47
CA PRO A 473 -6.44 -28.52 -12.23
C PRO A 473 -5.00 -27.98 -12.41
N HIS A 474 -4.83 -26.75 -12.89
CA HIS A 474 -3.52 -26.21 -13.27
C HIS A 474 -2.96 -25.27 -12.20
N PHE A 475 -1.71 -25.51 -11.79
CA PHE A 475 -0.96 -24.65 -10.90
C PHE A 475 -0.29 -23.49 -11.67
N TYR A 476 -0.35 -22.29 -11.12
CA TYR A 476 0.33 -21.09 -11.62
C TYR A 476 1.17 -20.48 -10.51
N SER A 477 2.43 -20.15 -10.79
CA SER A 477 3.31 -19.46 -9.86
C SER A 477 2.89 -18.00 -9.67
N ILE A 478 3.21 -17.39 -8.52
CA ILE A 478 2.96 -15.96 -8.25
C ILE A 478 3.52 -15.01 -9.35
N GLU A 479 4.63 -15.37 -10.00
CA GLU A 479 5.22 -14.55 -11.08
C GLU A 479 4.28 -14.38 -12.29
N VAL A 480 3.31 -15.28 -12.49
CA VAL A 480 2.32 -15.14 -13.57
C VAL A 480 1.43 -13.92 -13.33
N LEU A 481 1.03 -13.63 -12.08
CA LEU A 481 0.26 -12.43 -11.74
C LEU A 481 1.11 -11.18 -11.79
N ARG A 482 2.35 -11.25 -11.29
CA ARG A 482 3.31 -10.14 -11.39
C ARG A 482 3.57 -9.77 -12.84
N SER A 483 3.77 -10.77 -13.71
CA SER A 483 3.93 -10.57 -15.14
C SER A 483 2.66 -10.00 -15.78
N PHE A 484 1.47 -10.46 -15.39
CA PHE A 484 0.22 -9.86 -15.87
C PHE A 484 0.16 -8.36 -15.50
N ALA A 485 0.35 -8.02 -14.22
CA ALA A 485 0.34 -6.63 -13.77
C ALA A 485 1.39 -5.78 -14.51
N ARG A 486 2.61 -6.29 -14.64
CA ARG A 486 3.70 -5.67 -15.40
C ARG A 486 3.29 -5.37 -16.83
N THR A 487 2.74 -6.34 -17.56
CA THR A 487 2.32 -6.12 -18.97
C THR A 487 1.26 -5.04 -19.11
N GLN A 488 0.33 -4.94 -18.15
CA GLN A 488 -0.73 -3.94 -18.20
C GLN A 488 -0.20 -2.53 -17.89
N ILE A 489 0.67 -2.38 -16.90
CA ILE A 489 1.29 -1.09 -16.57
C ILE A 489 2.29 -0.67 -17.65
N GLU A 490 3.10 -1.58 -18.17
CA GLU A 490 4.00 -1.28 -19.29
C GLU A 490 3.25 -0.87 -20.55
N TYR A 491 2.09 -1.48 -20.85
CA TYR A 491 1.21 -1.01 -21.92
C TYR A 491 0.82 0.45 -21.71
N ILE A 492 0.44 0.84 -20.48
CA ILE A 492 0.08 2.22 -20.12
C ILE A 492 1.28 3.16 -20.25
N LEU A 493 2.47 2.71 -19.89
CA LEU A 493 3.71 3.50 -19.94
C LEU A 493 4.32 3.61 -21.34
N GLY A 494 3.87 2.81 -22.30
CA GLY A 494 4.20 2.99 -23.72
C GLY A 494 4.51 1.72 -24.51
N LYS A 495 4.52 0.53 -23.91
CA LYS A 495 4.63 -0.77 -24.61
C LYS A 495 3.30 -1.16 -25.25
N ASN A 496 2.79 -0.31 -26.13
CA ASN A 496 1.55 -0.50 -26.87
C ASN A 496 1.77 -0.24 -28.37
N PRO A 497 0.80 -0.60 -29.25
CA PRO A 497 0.96 -0.45 -30.69
C PRO A 497 1.28 0.99 -31.17
N LEU A 498 0.93 2.01 -30.38
CA LEU A 498 1.20 3.42 -30.69
C LEU A 498 2.55 3.91 -30.17
N LYS A 499 3.29 3.08 -29.41
CA LYS A 499 4.55 3.44 -28.73
C LYS A 499 4.42 4.77 -27.98
N MET A 500 3.31 4.91 -27.26
CA MET A 500 2.86 6.17 -26.66
C MET A 500 2.48 5.94 -25.20
N SER A 501 3.06 6.70 -24.28
CA SER A 501 2.63 6.69 -22.88
C SER A 501 1.23 7.30 -22.77
N TYR A 502 0.34 6.67 -22.00
CA TYR A 502 -0.95 7.24 -21.60
C TYR A 502 -0.86 8.05 -20.29
N VAL A 503 0.34 8.17 -19.71
CA VAL A 503 0.63 9.05 -18.56
C VAL A 503 1.31 10.32 -19.04
N VAL A 504 0.64 11.46 -18.84
CA VAL A 504 1.09 12.77 -19.33
C VAL A 504 2.40 13.16 -18.67
N GLY A 505 3.40 13.52 -19.48
CA GLY A 505 4.74 13.88 -19.02
C GLY A 505 5.65 12.71 -18.64
N PHE A 506 5.24 11.47 -18.90
CA PHE A 506 6.07 10.27 -18.83
C PHE A 506 6.48 9.82 -20.25
N GLY A 507 7.76 9.44 -20.42
CA GLY A 507 8.33 9.12 -21.73
C GLY A 507 8.41 10.32 -22.68
N ASN A 508 8.84 10.05 -23.93
CA ASN A 508 9.02 11.08 -24.96
C ASN A 508 7.77 11.34 -25.81
N HIS A 509 6.79 10.42 -25.76
CA HIS A 509 5.56 10.49 -26.55
C HIS A 509 4.35 10.24 -25.65
N TYR A 510 3.56 11.28 -25.39
CA TYR A 510 2.39 11.27 -24.51
C TYR A 510 1.32 12.28 -24.97
N PRO A 511 0.05 12.17 -24.51
CA PRO A 511 -1.04 13.06 -24.92
C PRO A 511 -0.77 14.51 -24.56
N LYS A 512 -1.02 15.43 -25.51
CA LYS A 512 -0.83 16.87 -25.31
C LYS A 512 -2.16 17.64 -25.25
N HIS A 513 -3.29 17.00 -25.56
CA HIS A 513 -4.62 17.62 -25.64
C HIS A 513 -5.57 17.01 -24.61
N VAL A 514 -5.15 16.94 -23.35
CA VAL A 514 -5.94 16.40 -22.23
C VAL A 514 -7.24 17.19 -22.03
N HIS A 515 -8.38 16.51 -21.89
CA HIS A 515 -9.69 17.10 -21.57
C HIS A 515 -9.69 17.64 -20.14
N HIS A 516 -9.07 18.80 -19.92
CA HIS A 516 -8.92 19.36 -18.59
C HIS A 516 -8.89 20.89 -18.63
N ARG A 517 -9.82 21.54 -17.93
CA ARG A 517 -10.02 22.99 -17.98
C ARG A 517 -8.79 23.77 -17.53
N GLY A 518 -8.27 23.49 -16.32
CA GLY A 518 -7.06 24.13 -15.79
C GLY A 518 -5.81 23.94 -16.66
N ALA A 519 -5.60 22.74 -17.21
CA ALA A 519 -4.49 22.46 -18.11
C ALA A 519 -4.62 23.19 -19.47
N SER A 520 -5.84 23.30 -20.00
CA SER A 520 -6.10 23.84 -21.33
C SER A 520 -6.04 25.38 -21.42
N ILE A 521 -6.24 26.09 -20.31
CA ILE A 521 -6.31 27.56 -20.28
C ILE A 521 -4.99 28.10 -19.70
N PRO A 522 -4.27 29.01 -20.38
CA PRO A 522 -2.98 29.51 -19.91
C PRO A 522 -3.13 30.33 -18.62
N LYS A 523 -2.13 30.27 -17.73
CA LYS A 523 -2.03 31.18 -16.57
C LYS A 523 -1.28 32.45 -16.98
N ASN A 524 -2.02 33.44 -17.46
CA ASN A 524 -1.48 34.69 -18.02
C ASN A 524 -2.05 35.95 -17.35
N GLY A 525 -2.66 35.82 -16.17
CA GLY A 525 -3.30 36.94 -15.45
C GLY A 525 -4.62 37.42 -16.06
N VAL A 526 -5.06 36.88 -17.20
CA VAL A 526 -6.33 37.25 -17.83
C VAL A 526 -7.46 36.39 -17.28
N HIS A 527 -8.49 36.98 -16.68
CA HIS A 527 -9.69 36.27 -16.25
C HIS A 527 -10.51 35.77 -17.46
N TYR A 528 -10.87 34.48 -17.46
CA TYR A 528 -11.71 33.88 -18.51
C TYR A 528 -13.07 33.47 -17.94
N GLY A 529 -14.12 34.24 -18.25
CA GLY A 529 -15.50 33.92 -17.87
C GLY A 529 -16.06 32.67 -18.57
N CYS A 530 -17.29 32.28 -18.22
CA CYS A 530 -17.95 31.02 -18.61
C CYS A 530 -17.74 30.54 -20.05
N LYS A 531 -18.00 31.40 -21.05
CA LYS A 531 -17.82 31.06 -22.46
C LYS A 531 -16.42 31.39 -23.00
N GLY A 532 -15.65 32.20 -22.28
CA GLY A 532 -14.35 32.71 -22.71
C GLY A 532 -13.28 31.65 -22.88
N GLY A 533 -13.36 30.52 -22.15
CA GLY A 533 -12.40 29.43 -22.31
C GLY A 533 -12.76 28.39 -23.37
N TRP A 534 -13.93 28.47 -24.01
CA TRP A 534 -14.28 27.54 -25.11
C TRP A 534 -13.30 27.62 -26.28
N LYS A 535 -12.69 28.79 -26.52
CA LYS A 535 -11.58 28.93 -27.49
C LYS A 535 -10.37 28.06 -27.15
N TRP A 536 -10.09 27.86 -25.87
CA TRP A 536 -9.00 27.01 -25.37
C TRP A 536 -9.39 25.54 -25.38
N ARG A 537 -10.68 25.22 -25.27
CA ARG A 537 -11.15 23.86 -25.50
C ARG A 537 -10.99 23.46 -26.97
N ASP A 538 -11.35 24.38 -27.87
CA ASP A 538 -11.56 24.11 -29.29
C ASP A 538 -10.30 24.30 -30.15
N THR A 539 -9.26 24.93 -29.60
CA THR A 539 -7.97 25.08 -30.29
C THR A 539 -7.29 23.74 -30.57
N LYS A 540 -6.63 23.66 -31.73
CA LYS A 540 -5.76 22.54 -32.13
C LYS A 540 -4.37 22.59 -31.49
N LYS A 541 -4.04 23.67 -30.76
CA LYS A 541 -2.77 23.78 -30.04
C LYS A 541 -2.79 22.84 -28.81
N PRO A 542 -1.62 22.32 -28.40
CA PRO A 542 -1.49 21.54 -27.17
C PRO A 542 -1.93 22.35 -25.95
N ASN A 543 -2.24 21.66 -24.86
CA ASN A 543 -2.51 22.32 -23.58
C ASN A 543 -1.30 23.20 -23.18
N PRO A 544 -1.51 24.48 -22.85
CA PRO A 544 -0.42 25.38 -22.45
C PRO A 544 0.22 24.95 -21.13
N ASN A 545 -0.55 24.31 -20.24
CA ASN A 545 -0.03 23.75 -19.01
C ASN A 545 -0.01 22.21 -19.11
N ILE A 546 1.16 21.62 -18.85
CA ILE A 546 1.30 20.16 -18.82
C ILE A 546 0.79 19.66 -17.46
N ILE A 547 -0.27 18.86 -17.48
CA ILE A 547 -0.80 18.20 -16.28
C ILE A 547 -0.04 16.89 -16.03
N VAL A 548 1.17 17.04 -15.49
CA VAL A 548 2.09 15.93 -15.24
C VAL A 548 1.42 14.86 -14.38
N GLY A 549 1.56 13.60 -14.80
CA GLY A 549 1.03 12.43 -14.09
C GLY A 549 -0.39 12.05 -14.42
N ALA A 550 -1.15 12.90 -15.11
CA ALA A 550 -2.52 12.57 -15.51
C ALA A 550 -2.53 11.32 -16.39
N MET A 551 -3.20 10.26 -15.95
CA MET A 551 -3.47 9.11 -16.78
C MET A 551 -4.75 9.38 -17.56
N VAL A 552 -4.63 9.47 -18.88
CA VAL A 552 -5.81 9.66 -19.72
C VAL A 552 -6.68 8.39 -19.74
N ALA A 553 -7.93 8.53 -20.16
CA ALA A 553 -8.90 7.44 -20.26
C ALA A 553 -8.39 6.24 -21.09
N GLY A 554 -7.59 6.51 -22.13
CA GLY A 554 -6.87 5.50 -22.90
C GLY A 554 -7.52 5.12 -24.23
N PRO A 555 -7.07 4.02 -24.85
CA PRO A 555 -7.47 3.66 -26.21
C PRO A 555 -8.87 3.03 -26.28
N ASP A 556 -9.38 2.89 -27.51
CA ASP A 556 -10.56 2.08 -27.78
C ASP A 556 -10.24 0.57 -27.76
N ARG A 557 -11.27 -0.26 -27.95
CA ARG A 557 -11.16 -1.72 -28.02
C ARG A 557 -10.23 -2.27 -29.13
N HIS A 558 -9.66 -1.42 -29.98
CA HIS A 558 -8.80 -1.77 -31.10
C HIS A 558 -7.43 -1.10 -31.03
N ASP A 559 -6.99 -0.69 -29.82
CA ASP A 559 -5.72 0.00 -29.57
C ASP A 559 -5.62 1.38 -30.25
N ARG A 560 -6.73 1.96 -30.72
CA ARG A 560 -6.72 3.29 -31.34
C ARG A 560 -6.90 4.36 -30.29
N PHE A 561 -6.15 5.44 -30.41
CA PHE A 561 -6.23 6.58 -29.51
C PHE A 561 -6.30 7.88 -30.31
N LYS A 562 -7.16 8.81 -29.88
CA LYS A 562 -7.25 10.15 -30.48
C LYS A 562 -6.96 11.21 -29.42
N ASP A 563 -5.78 11.82 -29.52
CA ASP A 563 -5.38 12.95 -28.68
C ASP A 563 -6.13 14.23 -29.08
N ALA A 564 -7.39 14.32 -28.66
CA ALA A 564 -8.25 15.46 -28.93
C ALA A 564 -8.99 15.87 -27.66
N ARG A 565 -8.78 17.12 -27.24
CA ARG A 565 -9.36 17.70 -26.01
C ARG A 565 -10.87 17.64 -25.94
N LYS A 566 -11.57 17.67 -27.07
CA LYS A 566 -13.04 17.53 -27.10
C LYS A 566 -13.52 16.12 -26.76
N ASN A 567 -12.63 15.13 -26.85
CA ASN A 567 -12.95 13.72 -26.75
C ASN A 567 -12.55 13.18 -25.38
N TYR A 568 -13.42 13.42 -24.39
CA TYR A 568 -13.23 12.99 -23.02
C TYR A 568 -13.09 11.46 -22.89
N ASN A 569 -13.72 10.69 -23.78
CA ASN A 569 -13.60 9.23 -23.85
C ASN A 569 -12.16 8.70 -23.99
N TYR A 570 -11.26 9.49 -24.57
CA TYR A 570 -9.84 9.14 -24.71
C TYR A 570 -8.94 9.96 -23.80
N THR A 571 -9.23 11.25 -23.62
CA THR A 571 -8.28 12.24 -23.08
C THR A 571 -8.64 12.76 -21.70
N GLU A 572 -9.73 12.31 -21.08
CA GLU A 572 -10.08 12.68 -19.71
C GLU A 572 -9.26 11.88 -18.70
N ALA A 573 -8.73 12.55 -17.69
CA ALA A 573 -8.05 11.93 -16.56
C ALA A 573 -8.91 12.12 -15.32
N THR A 574 -8.99 11.10 -14.46
CA THR A 574 -9.88 11.05 -13.29
C THR A 574 -9.13 10.66 -12.03
N LEU A 575 -9.63 11.06 -10.86
CA LEU A 575 -9.08 10.63 -9.56
C LEU A 575 -9.02 9.11 -9.44
N VAL A 576 -10.09 8.42 -9.86
CA VAL A 576 -10.22 6.96 -9.72
C VAL A 576 -9.17 6.22 -10.55
N GLY A 577 -8.92 6.66 -11.78
CA GLY A 577 -7.88 6.06 -12.62
C GLY A 577 -6.48 6.33 -12.09
N ASN A 578 -6.22 7.56 -11.65
CA ASN A 578 -4.90 7.92 -11.12
C ASN A 578 -4.60 7.28 -9.76
N ALA A 579 -5.61 7.04 -8.91
CA ALA A 579 -5.42 6.33 -7.64
C ALA A 579 -5.02 4.87 -7.87
N GLY A 580 -5.68 4.18 -8.80
CA GLY A 580 -5.30 2.84 -9.21
C GLY A 580 -3.92 2.79 -9.88
N LEU A 581 -3.58 3.79 -10.69
CA LEU A 581 -2.24 3.91 -11.28
C LEU A 581 -1.17 4.02 -10.18
N VAL A 582 -1.35 4.92 -9.21
CA VAL A 582 -0.40 5.08 -8.09
C VAL A 582 -0.24 3.77 -7.31
N ALA A 583 -1.35 3.10 -6.99
CA ALA A 583 -1.34 1.83 -6.26
C ALA A 583 -0.63 0.72 -7.04
N ALA A 584 -0.85 0.60 -8.35
CA ALA A 584 -0.18 -0.39 -9.19
C ALA A 584 1.30 -0.07 -9.40
N LEU A 585 1.66 1.20 -9.58
CA LEU A 585 3.06 1.62 -9.76
C LEU A 585 3.87 1.31 -8.51
N VAL A 586 3.43 1.70 -7.32
CA VAL A 586 4.19 1.43 -6.09
C VAL A 586 4.33 -0.07 -5.81
N ALA A 587 3.33 -0.88 -6.15
CA ALA A 587 3.42 -2.33 -6.03
C ALA A 587 4.55 -2.90 -6.89
N LEU A 588 4.73 -2.37 -8.10
CA LEU A 588 5.75 -2.79 -9.06
C LEU A 588 7.11 -2.09 -8.90
N SER A 589 7.18 -0.94 -8.20
CA SER A 589 8.42 -0.18 -8.00
C SER A 589 9.39 -0.85 -7.03
N GLY A 590 10.68 -0.56 -7.24
CA GLY A 590 11.78 -0.86 -6.31
C GLY A 590 12.25 -2.33 -6.28
N GLU A 591 13.45 -2.54 -5.73
CA GLU A 591 13.99 -3.87 -5.44
C GLU A 591 13.52 -4.32 -4.05
N GLY A 592 12.51 -5.19 -4.02
CA GLY A 592 11.90 -5.69 -2.78
C GLY A 592 10.48 -6.18 -3.05
N HIS A 593 10.28 -7.48 -2.88
CA HIS A 593 8.97 -8.12 -2.95
C HIS A 593 8.48 -8.32 -1.52
N GLY A 594 7.35 -7.72 -1.18
CA GLY A 594 6.80 -7.87 0.15
C GLY A 594 5.85 -6.77 0.54
N VAL A 595 4.72 -7.20 1.09
CA VAL A 595 3.76 -6.36 1.79
C VAL A 595 4.12 -6.27 3.28
N ASP A 596 3.75 -5.16 3.93
CA ASP A 596 3.78 -5.09 5.39
C ASP A 596 2.74 -6.04 5.99
N LYS A 597 3.16 -7.13 6.65
CA LYS A 597 2.25 -8.11 7.25
C LYS A 597 1.47 -7.57 8.45
N ASN A 598 2.03 -6.58 9.16
CA ASN A 598 1.60 -6.22 10.51
C ASN A 598 0.84 -4.89 10.57
N ALA A 599 1.22 -3.89 9.78
CA ALA A 599 0.69 -2.54 9.92
C ALA A 599 -0.83 -2.45 9.76
N MET A 600 -1.40 -3.25 8.86
CA MET A 600 -2.85 -3.31 8.64
C MET A 600 -3.63 -3.83 9.85
N PHE A 601 -3.02 -4.66 10.70
CA PHE A 601 -3.66 -5.29 11.85
C PHE A 601 -3.35 -4.58 13.17
N SER A 602 -2.78 -3.38 13.16
CA SER A 602 -2.33 -2.71 14.38
C SER A 602 -3.43 -2.40 15.40
N ALA A 603 -4.69 -2.33 14.94
CA ALA A 603 -5.86 -2.14 15.82
C ALA A 603 -6.60 -3.46 16.11
N VAL A 604 -6.24 -4.56 15.46
CA VAL A 604 -6.88 -5.87 15.64
C VAL A 604 -6.30 -6.54 16.88
N PRO A 605 -7.12 -6.91 17.88
CA PRO A 605 -6.63 -7.60 19.06
C PRO A 605 -6.07 -8.98 18.69
N PRO A 606 -5.09 -9.52 19.44
CA PRO A 606 -4.62 -10.88 19.24
C PRO A 606 -5.80 -11.87 19.33
N MET A 607 -6.00 -12.66 18.28
CA MET A 607 -7.14 -13.59 18.21
C MET A 607 -6.92 -14.88 19.00
N PHE A 608 -5.68 -15.15 19.38
CA PHE A 608 -5.28 -16.28 20.21
C PHE A 608 -4.64 -15.76 21.49
N PRO A 609 -4.84 -16.44 22.64
CA PRO A 609 -4.10 -16.12 23.85
C PRO A 609 -2.59 -16.24 23.57
N SER A 610 -1.80 -15.34 24.15
CA SER A 610 -0.35 -15.46 24.11
C SER A 610 0.06 -16.85 24.58
N PRO A 611 0.99 -17.54 23.90
CA PRO A 611 1.49 -18.82 24.40
C PRO A 611 1.97 -18.62 25.85
N PRO A 612 1.70 -19.57 26.76
CA PRO A 612 2.14 -19.46 28.14
C PRO A 612 3.67 -19.26 28.16
N PRO A 613 4.20 -18.52 29.15
CA PRO A 613 5.65 -18.38 29.30
C PRO A 613 6.28 -19.78 29.35
N PRO A 614 7.50 -19.95 28.79
CA PRO A 614 8.19 -21.23 28.86
C PRO A 614 8.25 -21.69 30.33
N PRO A 615 8.05 -23.00 30.59
CA PRO A 615 8.15 -23.52 31.94
C PRO A 615 9.48 -23.11 32.56
N ALA A 616 9.49 -22.80 33.86
CA ALA A 616 10.71 -22.46 34.56
C ALA A 616 11.76 -23.56 34.28
N PRO A 617 13.04 -23.19 34.02
CA PRO A 617 14.07 -24.18 33.77
C PRO A 617 14.08 -25.20 34.91
N TRP A 618 13.89 -26.47 34.55
CA TRP A 618 13.85 -27.57 35.50
C TRP A 618 15.13 -27.54 36.33
N LYS A 619 14.99 -27.34 37.65
CA LYS A 619 16.09 -27.50 38.59
C LYS A 619 15.97 -28.91 39.18
N PRO A 620 16.93 -29.81 38.89
CA PRO A 620 16.96 -31.16 39.45
C PRO A 620 16.95 -31.17 40.98
#